data_AF-A0A7C2AJS7-F1
#
_entry.id   AF-A0A7C2AJS7-F1
#
_cell.length_a   1.000
_cell.length_b   1.000
_cell.length_c   1.000
_cell.angle_alpha   90.00
_cell.angle_beta   90.00
_cell.angle_gamma   90.00
#
_symmetry.space_group_name_H-M   'P 1'
#
loop_
_entity.id
_entity.type
_entity.pdbx_description
1 polymer ?
#
loop_
_entity_poly.entity_id
_entity_poly.type
_entity_poly.pdbx_seq_one_letter_code
_entity_poly.pdbx_strand_id
1 'polypeptide(L)'
;MGGSNYERELKGILQGDKSTLLSVTKSCSPVEREKYMMILEKPFVVVRAAGSYGVDLVAVRGDVSFLAEIKSSNSDTLHFSSIGGKL
;
A
#
# COMPACT_ATOMS: atom_id res chain seq x y z
N MET A 1 15.52 -5.44 2.36
CA MET A 1 15.29 -4.15 3.06
C MET A 1 14.34 -3.18 2.33
N GLY A 2 13.89 -3.45 1.10
CA GLY A 2 12.99 -2.53 0.36
C GLY A 2 11.48 -2.70 0.62
N GLY A 3 11.01 -3.92 0.96
CA GLY A 3 9.57 -4.19 1.13
C GLY A 3 8.91 -3.37 2.26
N SER A 4 9.64 -3.05 3.32
CA SER A 4 9.10 -2.30 4.47
C SER A 4 8.74 -0.84 4.16
N ASN A 5 9.36 -0.22 3.15
CA ASN A 5 9.05 1.16 2.79
C ASN A 5 7.75 1.24 1.99
N TYR A 6 7.58 0.38 0.98
CA TYR A 6 6.35 0.30 0.20
C TYR A 6 5.15 -0.16 1.02
N GLU A 7 5.36 -1.09 1.96
CA GLU A 7 4.32 -1.53 2.90
C GLU A 7 3.82 -0.34 3.75
N ARG A 8 4.75 0.46 4.30
CA ARG A 8 4.42 1.65 5.10
C ARG A 8 3.72 2.73 4.27
N GLU A 9 4.16 2.94 3.04
CA GLU A 9 3.55 3.90 2.12
C GLU A 9 2.11 3.49 1.77
N LEU A 10 1.89 2.25 1.34
CA LEU A 10 0.56 1.73 1.05
C LEU A 10 -0.35 1.78 2.27
N LYS A 11 0.15 1.40 3.45
CA LYS A 11 -0.59 1.56 4.70
C LYS A 11 -1.02 3.01 4.93
N GLY A 12 -0.12 3.97 4.77
CA GLY A 12 -0.42 5.40 4.96
C GLY A 12 -1.47 5.91 3.97
N ILE A 13 -1.38 5.50 2.70
CA ILE A 13 -2.39 5.83 1.68
C ILE A 13 -3.76 5.29 2.10
N LEU A 14 -3.85 4.00 2.42
CA LEU A 14 -5.11 3.34 2.75
C LEU A 14 -5.76 3.89 4.04
N GLN A 15 -4.95 4.27 5.03
CA GLN A 15 -5.42 4.90 6.27
C GLN A 15 -5.81 6.38 6.09
N GLY A 16 -5.58 6.96 4.91
CA GLY A 16 -5.82 8.38 4.68
C GLY A 16 -4.85 9.29 5.42
N ASP A 17 -3.60 8.88 5.59
CA ASP A 17 -2.56 9.76 6.15
C ASP A 17 -2.26 10.91 5.18
N LYS A 18 -2.67 12.12 5.55
CA LYS A 18 -2.56 13.30 4.69
C LYS A 18 -1.12 13.62 4.28
N SER A 19 -0.15 13.39 5.17
CA SER A 19 1.27 13.64 4.88
C SER A 19 1.81 12.69 3.82
N THR A 20 1.46 11.41 3.93
CA THR A 20 1.78 10.36 2.97
C THR A 20 1.13 10.67 1.63
N LEU A 21 -0.16 10.99 1.61
CA LEU A 21 -0.89 11.35 0.38
C LEU A 21 -0.25 12.54 -0.35
N LEU A 22 0.12 13.60 0.37
CA LEU A 22 0.80 14.76 -0.23
C LEU A 22 2.18 14.39 -0.79
N SER A 23 2.92 13.50 -0.11
CA SER A 23 4.22 13.03 -0.57
C SER A 23 4.14 12.20 -1.84
N VAL A 24 3.22 11.22 -1.89
CA VAL A 24 3.11 10.27 -3.02
C VAL A 24 2.45 10.91 -4.25
N THR A 25 1.57 11.89 -4.06
CA THR A 25 0.87 12.57 -5.16
C THR A 25 1.59 13.81 -5.70
N LYS A 26 2.81 14.12 -5.22
CA LYS A 26 3.54 15.34 -5.61
C LYS A 26 3.81 15.46 -7.11
N SER A 27 3.98 14.33 -7.78
CA SER A 27 4.28 14.23 -9.22
C SER A 27 3.10 13.75 -10.05
N CYS A 28 1.95 13.51 -9.42
CA CYS A 28 0.74 13.10 -10.11
C CYS A 28 0.06 14.29 -10.81
N SER A 29 -0.71 13.99 -11.85
CA SER A 29 -1.62 14.96 -12.45
C SER A 29 -2.67 15.45 -11.43
N PRO A 30 -3.29 16.62 -11.66
CA PRO A 30 -4.35 17.12 -10.77
C PRO A 30 -5.49 16.12 -10.55
N VAL A 31 -5.89 15.42 -11.61
CA VAL A 31 -6.97 14.41 -11.58
C VAL A 31 -6.57 13.19 -10.74
N GLU A 32 -5.35 12.68 -10.89
CA GLU A 32 -4.86 11.57 -10.06
C GLU A 32 -4.77 11.97 -8.60
N ARG A 33 -4.25 13.18 -8.32
CA ARG A 33 -4.15 13.69 -6.95
C ARG A 33 -5.51 13.82 -6.29
N GLU A 34 -6.51 14.35 -7.00
CA GLU A 34 -7.89 14.43 -6.51
C GLU A 34 -8.43 13.04 -6.12
N LYS A 35 -8.28 12.04 -7.02
CA LYS A 35 -8.72 10.67 -6.75
C LYS A 35 -8.04 10.04 -5.54
N TYR A 36 -6.74 10.25 -5.37
CA TYR A 36 -6.02 9.78 -4.17
C TYR A 36 -6.57 10.43 -2.89
N MET A 37 -6.91 11.72 -2.92
CA MET A 37 -7.40 12.44 -1.74
C MET A 37 -8.79 11.99 -1.30
N MET A 38 -9.60 11.36 -2.17
CA MET A 38 -10.92 10.83 -1.81
C MET A 38 -10.88 9.79 -0.67
N ILE A 39 -9.74 9.14 -0.45
CA ILE A 39 -9.57 8.18 0.65
C ILE A 39 -9.75 8.83 2.03
N LEU A 40 -9.57 10.16 2.14
CA LEU A 40 -9.75 10.92 3.38
C LEU A 40 -11.19 10.90 3.89
N GLU A 41 -12.18 10.79 2.99
CA GLU A 41 -13.61 10.76 3.35
C GLU A 41 -14.01 9.44 4.02
N LYS A 42 -13.41 8.33 3.57
CA LYS A 42 -13.70 6.98 4.07
C LYS A 42 -12.42 6.12 4.06
N PRO A 43 -11.53 6.30 5.04
CA PRO A 43 -10.27 5.57 5.10
C PRO A 43 -10.48 4.11 5.52
N PHE A 44 -9.48 3.28 5.26
CA PHE A 44 -9.41 1.92 5.79
C PHE A 44 -8.84 1.90 7.20
N VAL A 45 -9.33 0.99 8.02
CA VAL A 45 -8.59 0.48 9.18
C VAL A 45 -7.59 -0.54 8.66
N VAL A 46 -6.30 -0.28 8.86
CA VAL A 46 -5.21 -1.13 8.35
C VAL A 46 -4.34 -1.61 9.51
N VAL A 47 -4.16 -2.93 9.60
CA VAL A 47 -3.26 -3.57 10.57
C VAL A 47 -2.17 -4.34 9.84
N ARG A 48 -0.98 -4.39 10.45
CA ARG A 48 0.12 -5.24 9.97
C ARG A 48 -0.08 -6.64 10.50
N ALA A 49 0.07 -7.65 9.65
CA ALA A 49 0.07 -9.03 10.10
C ALA A 49 1.38 -9.35 10.81
N ALA A 50 1.31 -9.67 12.10
CA ALA A 50 2.47 -10.06 12.87
C ALA A 50 3.08 -11.34 12.28
N GLY A 51 4.38 -11.32 11.97
CA GLY A 51 5.10 -12.49 11.47
C GLY A 51 4.81 -12.91 10.03
N SER A 52 4.07 -12.11 9.24
CA SER A 52 3.76 -12.38 7.82
C SER A 52 3.28 -13.82 7.59
N TYR A 53 2.16 -14.21 8.23
CA TYR A 53 1.48 -15.49 7.97
C TYR A 53 0.80 -15.50 6.59
N GLY A 54 1.57 -15.24 5.53
CA GLY A 54 1.14 -15.22 4.13
C GLY A 54 0.57 -13.89 3.63
N VAL A 55 0.52 -12.85 4.47
CA VAL A 55 0.04 -11.50 4.13
C VAL A 55 0.81 -10.46 4.95
N ASP A 56 0.96 -9.25 4.43
CA ASP A 56 1.65 -8.15 5.13
C ASP A 56 0.66 -7.19 5.80
N LEU A 57 -0.42 -6.85 5.09
CA LEU A 57 -1.47 -5.93 5.56
C LEU A 57 -2.84 -6.58 5.49
N VAL A 58 -3.67 -6.25 6.47
CA VAL A 58 -5.12 -6.48 6.47
C VAL A 58 -5.78 -5.11 6.46
N ALA A 59 -6.60 -4.84 5.45
CA ALA A 59 -7.30 -3.57 5.30
C ALA A 59 -8.82 -3.80 5.29
N VAL A 60 -9.52 -3.06 6.15
CA VAL A 60 -10.97 -3.16 6.32
C VAL A 60 -11.60 -1.77 6.25
N ARG A 61 -12.63 -1.64 5.43
CA ARG A 61 -13.54 -0.49 5.35
C ARG A 61 -14.95 -1.06 5.21
N GLY A 62 -15.96 -0.44 5.81
CA GLY A 62 -17.29 -1.08 5.95
C GLY A 62 -17.95 -1.66 4.68
N ASP A 63 -17.50 -1.26 3.49
CA ASP A 63 -17.91 -1.78 2.18
C ASP A 63 -16.98 -2.85 1.57
N VAL A 64 -15.70 -2.91 1.97
CA VAL A 64 -14.71 -3.79 1.36
C VAL A 64 -13.59 -4.14 2.34
N SER A 65 -13.17 -5.40 2.33
CA SER A 65 -12.03 -5.90 3.10
C SER A 65 -11.11 -6.71 2.21
N PHE A 66 -9.80 -6.56 2.40
CA PHE A 66 -8.83 -7.33 1.64
C PHE A 66 -7.55 -7.59 2.44
N LEU A 67 -6.86 -8.64 2.01
CA LEU A 67 -5.54 -9.01 2.46
C LEU A 67 -4.53 -8.59 1.38
N ALA A 68 -3.41 -8.00 1.77
CA ALA A 68 -2.39 -7.54 0.84
C ALA A 68 -1.01 -8.12 1.21
N GLU A 69 -0.38 -8.72 0.21
CA GLU A 69 1.03 -9.12 0.20
C GLU A 69 1.78 -8.09 -0.66
N ILE A 70 2.80 -7.43 -0.09
CA ILE A 70 3.53 -6.36 -0.77
C ILE A 70 4.80 -6.95 -1.38
N LYS A 71 4.90 -6.83 -2.71
CA LYS A 71 6.12 -7.18 -3.45
C LYS A 71 6.58 -5.99 -4.28
N SER A 72 7.89 -5.79 -4.31
CA SER A 72 8.53 -4.72 -5.09
C SER A 72 9.70 -5.31 -5.86
N SER A 73 9.85 -4.92 -7.13
CA SER A 73 11.00 -5.26 -7.97
C SER A 73 11.56 -4.00 -8.61
N ASN A 74 12.86 -3.98 -8.85
CA ASN A 74 13.52 -2.98 -9.69
C ASN A 74 13.67 -3.47 -11.15
N SER A 75 13.19 -4.68 -11.45
CA SER A 75 13.08 -5.24 -12.79
C SER A 75 11.64 -5.09 -13.29
N ASP A 76 11.49 -5.04 -14.62
CA ASP A 76 10.19 -4.99 -15.30
C ASP A 76 9.35 -6.27 -15.09
N THR A 77 9.95 -7.33 -14.54
CA THR A 77 9.25 -8.58 -14.19
C THR A 77 9.24 -8.79 -12.68
N LEU A 78 8.05 -9.13 -12.15
CA LEU A 78 7.82 -9.47 -10.74
C LEU A 78 7.35 -10.93 -10.64
N HIS A 79 8.15 -11.78 -9.98
CA HIS A 79 7.77 -13.16 -9.72
C HIS A 79 7.08 -13.30 -8.36
N PHE A 80 5.89 -13.90 -8.35
CA PHE A 80 5.08 -14.08 -7.13
C PHE A 80 5.52 -15.25 -6.25
N SER A 81 6.33 -16.17 -6.79
CA SER A 81 6.75 -17.42 -6.13
C SER A 81 7.93 -17.27 -5.18
N SER A 82 8.66 -16.14 -5.20
CA SER A 82 9.80 -15.94 -4.32
C SER A 82 9.46 -14.99 -3.17
N ILE A 83 9.86 -15.40 -1.96
CA ILE A 83 9.71 -14.63 -0.72
C ILE A 83 10.50 -13.29 -0.77
N GLY A 84 11.31 -13.05 -1.82
CA GLY A 84 12.16 -11.87 -1.94
C GLY A 84 12.21 -11.20 -3.31
N GLY A 85 11.37 -11.58 -4.28
CA GLY A 85 11.36 -10.95 -5.61
C GLY A 85 12.68 -11.04 -6.39
N LYS A 86 13.53 -12.05 -6.12
CA LYS A 86 14.75 -12.33 -6.89
C LYS A 86 14.82 -13.81 -7.27
N LEU A 87 15.27 -14.06 -8.50
CA LEU A 87 16.02 -15.26 -8.89
C LEU A 87 17.51 -14.91 -8.78
#